data_AF-A0A534IZU6-F1
#
_entry.id   AF-A0A534IZU6-F1
#
_cell.length_a   1.000
_cell.length_b   1.000
_cell.length_c   1.000
_cell.angle_alpha   90.00
_cell.angle_beta   90.00
_cell.angle_gamma   90.00
#
_symmetry.space_group_name_H-M   'P 1'
#
loop_
_entity.id
_entity.type
_entity.pdbx_description
1 polymer ?
#
loop_
_entity_poly.entity_id
_entity_poly.type
_entity_poly.pdbx_seq_one_letter_code
_entity_poly.pdbx_strand_id
1 'polypeptide(L)'
;MTEIIRTDAPRRSAMASLALAGLIVGVVWFSILSVIIALQVLSGFEDGQADTYMAVFLGMVFLLLTVALDIYRKEFMPDELIHKIRRPKIVPPRAFR
;
A
#
# COMPACT_ATOMS: atom_id res chain seq x y z
N MET A 1 -14.23 29.31 -15.79
CA MET A 1 -13.25 28.78 -14.82
C MET A 1 -13.94 27.66 -14.06
N THR A 2 -13.50 26.41 -14.20
CA THR A 2 -14.05 25.31 -13.41
C THR A 2 -13.43 25.39 -12.02
N GLU A 3 -14.26 25.66 -11.03
CA GLU A 3 -13.91 25.61 -9.62
C GLU A 3 -13.41 24.19 -9.31
N ILE A 4 -12.13 24.05 -9.01
CA ILE A 4 -11.60 22.80 -8.47
C ILE A 4 -12.15 22.74 -7.05
N ILE A 5 -13.16 21.90 -6.83
CA ILE A 5 -13.65 21.59 -5.48
C ILE A 5 -12.49 20.93 -4.74
N ARG A 6 -11.73 21.73 -3.98
CA ARG A 6 -10.79 21.20 -3.00
C ARG A 6 -11.64 20.69 -1.84
N THR A 7 -11.89 19.38 -1.83
CA THR A 7 -12.26 18.67 -0.59
C THR A 7 -11.19 18.97 0.47
N ASP A 8 -11.64 19.32 1.67
CA ASP A 8 -10.76 19.63 2.81
C ASP A 8 -9.67 18.56 2.98
N ALA A 9 -8.52 18.97 3.54
CA ALA A 9 -7.43 18.04 3.83
C ALA A 9 -7.96 16.87 4.68
N PRO A 10 -7.60 15.62 4.37
CA PRO A 10 -8.10 14.46 5.11
C PRO A 10 -7.80 14.63 6.60
N ARG A 11 -8.78 14.33 7.46
CA ARG A 11 -8.58 14.32 8.92
C ARG A 11 -7.49 13.30 9.24
N ARG A 12 -6.27 13.77 9.50
CA ARG A 12 -5.16 12.92 9.94
C ARG A 12 -5.48 12.36 11.32
N SER A 13 -5.91 11.10 11.40
CA SER A 13 -6.20 10.48 12.69
C SER A 13 -4.91 10.06 13.37
N ALA A 14 -4.72 10.51 14.61
CA ALA A 14 -3.58 10.12 15.44
C ALA A 14 -3.55 8.59 15.67
N MET A 15 -4.73 7.98 15.77
CA MET A 15 -4.88 6.53 15.90
C MET A 15 -4.36 5.78 14.67
N ALA A 16 -4.66 6.23 13.45
CA ALA A 16 -4.13 5.60 12.23
C ALA A 16 -2.60 5.75 12.14
N SER A 17 -2.04 6.89 12.54
CA SER A 17 -0.58 7.04 12.59
C SER A 17 0.09 6.09 13.58
N LEU A 18 -0.52 5.88 14.76
CA LEU A 18 -0.01 4.91 15.75
C LEU A 18 -0.12 3.48 15.23
N ALA A 19 -1.24 3.13 14.59
CA ALA A 19 -1.44 1.82 13.97
C ALA A 19 -0.40 1.56 12.86
N LEU A 20 -0.15 2.54 11.98
CA LEU A 20 0.89 2.46 10.95
C LEU A 20 2.27 2.25 11.56
N ALA A 21 2.62 2.98 12.62
CA ALA A 21 3.89 2.80 13.32
C ALA A 21 4.03 1.37 13.87
N GLY A 22 2.99 0.83 14.51
CA GLY A 22 2.97 -0.54 14.99
C GLY A 22 3.12 -1.58 13.86
N LEU A 23 2.43 -1.37 12.73
CA LEU A 23 2.54 -2.24 11.56
C LEU A 23 3.96 -2.23 10.97
N ILE A 24 4.58 -1.05 10.88
CA ILE A 24 5.97 -0.91 10.39
C ILE A 24 6.95 -1.61 11.32
N VAL A 25 6.79 -1.47 12.65
CA VAL A 25 7.61 -2.21 13.62
C VAL A 25 7.47 -3.72 13.41
N GLY A 26 6.24 -4.21 13.19
CA GLY A 26 6.00 -5.61 12.84
C GLY A 26 6.71 -6.03 11.54
N VAL A 27 6.64 -5.21 10.48
CA VAL A 27 7.35 -5.47 9.21
C VAL A 27 8.85 -5.60 9.43
N VAL A 28 9.45 -4.67 10.19
CA VAL A 28 10.89 -4.71 10.52
C VAL A 28 11.22 -5.98 11.30
N TRP A 29 10.40 -6.34 12.29
CA TRP A 29 10.61 -7.54 13.09
C TRP A 29 10.62 -8.82 12.24
N PHE A 30 9.59 -9.05 11.43
CA PHE A 30 9.54 -10.23 10.55
C PHE A 30 10.62 -10.22 9.47
N SER A 31 11.03 -9.03 8.99
CA SER A 31 12.17 -8.91 8.08
C SER A 31 13.47 -9.35 8.74
N ILE A 32 13.73 -8.94 9.99
CA ILE A 32 14.90 -9.39 10.75
C ILE A 32 14.88 -10.91 10.94
N LEU A 33 13.73 -11.49 11.31
CA LEU A 33 13.59 -12.94 11.44
C LEU A 33 13.90 -13.68 10.13
N SER A 34 13.45 -13.15 8.99
CA SER A 34 13.77 -13.73 7.67
C SER A 34 15.27 -13.70 7.38
N VAL A 35 15.97 -12.61 7.75
CA VAL A 35 17.42 -12.50 7.61
C VAL A 35 18.14 -13.50 8.52
N ILE A 36 17.67 -13.71 9.75
CA ILE A 36 18.25 -14.69 10.67
C ILE A 36 18.16 -16.10 10.09
N ILE A 37 17.00 -16.48 9.54
CA ILE A 37 16.86 -17.79 8.88
C ILE A 37 17.79 -17.89 7.67
N ALA A 38 17.88 -16.85 6.84
CA ALA A 38 18.79 -16.85 5.69
C ALA A 38 20.26 -17.03 6.10
N LEU A 39 20.69 -16.43 7.22
CA LEU A 39 22.02 -16.60 7.78
C LEU A 39 22.24 -18.02 8.34
N GLN A 40 21.23 -18.62 8.97
CA GLN A 40 21.30 -20.02 9.42
C GLN A 40 21.46 -20.97 8.24
N VAL A 41 20.72 -20.75 7.16
CA VAL A 41 20.83 -21.53 5.92
C VAL A 41 22.21 -21.37 5.29
N LEU A 42 22.69 -20.13 5.17
CA LEU A 42 24.02 -19.87 4.62
C LEU A 42 25.15 -20.52 5.44
N SER A 43 24.98 -20.61 6.75
CA SER A 43 25.97 -21.19 7.67
C SER A 43 25.83 -22.71 7.84
N GLY A 44 24.84 -23.34 7.20
CA GLY A 44 24.58 -24.77 7.28
C GLY A 44 24.08 -25.25 8.65
N PHE A 45 23.53 -24.33 9.47
CA PHE A 45 22.91 -24.63 10.77
C PHE A 45 21.38 -24.64 10.70
N GLU A 46 20.81 -24.75 9.50
CA GLU A 46 19.36 -24.76 9.30
C GLU A 46 18.68 -26.01 9.91
N ASP A 47 17.47 -25.82 10.42
CA ASP A 47 16.53 -26.91 10.63
C ASP A 47 15.84 -27.25 9.30
N GLY A 48 15.34 -28.49 9.15
CA GLY A 48 14.63 -28.97 7.95
C GLY A 48 13.32 -28.25 7.65
N GLN A 49 12.94 -27.26 8.46
CA GLN A 49 11.77 -26.39 8.29
C GLN A 49 12.13 -24.95 7.89
N ALA A 50 13.39 -24.65 7.57
CA ALA A 50 13.84 -23.30 7.23
C ALA A 50 13.00 -22.64 6.12
N ASP A 51 12.64 -23.39 5.07
CA ASP A 51 11.78 -22.90 3.98
C ASP A 51 10.38 -22.53 4.47
N THR A 52 9.80 -23.34 5.36
CA THR A 52 8.49 -23.08 5.97
C THR A 52 8.53 -21.79 6.80
N TYR A 53 9.55 -21.63 7.65
CA TYR A 53 9.72 -20.42 8.45
C TYR A 53 9.94 -19.19 7.57
N MET A 54 10.76 -19.31 6.53
CA MET A 54 11.00 -18.25 5.55
C MET A 54 9.71 -17.81 4.87
N ALA A 55 8.91 -18.77 4.38
CA ALA A 55 7.64 -18.51 3.73
C ALA A 55 6.65 -17.79 4.66
N VAL A 56 6.55 -18.24 5.92
CA VAL A 56 5.67 -17.61 6.92
C VAL A 56 6.13 -16.18 7.25
N PHE A 57 7.43 -15.96 7.50
CA PHE A 57 7.93 -14.64 7.87
C PHE A 57 7.80 -13.64 6.72
N LEU A 58 8.13 -14.03 5.49
CA LEU A 58 7.93 -13.19 4.32
C LEU A 58 6.42 -12.96 4.07
N GLY A 59 5.58 -13.98 4.24
CA GLY A 59 4.13 -13.84 4.18
C GLY A 59 3.59 -12.81 5.17
N MET A 60 4.11 -12.80 6.39
CA MET A 60 3.76 -11.79 7.40
C MET A 60 4.22 -10.39 7.02
N VAL A 61 5.41 -10.24 6.41
CA VAL A 61 5.87 -8.95 5.87
C VAL A 61 4.88 -8.41 4.84
N PHE A 62 4.47 -9.23 3.86
CA PHE A 62 3.51 -8.82 2.84
C PHE A 62 2.13 -8.51 3.42
N LEU A 63 1.64 -9.32 4.37
CA LEU A 63 0.37 -9.09 5.04
C LEU A 63 0.37 -7.74 5.77
N LEU A 64 1.39 -7.49 6.60
CA LEU A 64 1.49 -6.26 7.38
C LEU A 64 1.64 -5.03 6.47
N LEU A 65 2.44 -5.13 5.41
CA LEU A 65 2.56 -4.06 4.40
C LEU A 65 1.23 -3.79 3.70
N THR A 66 0.48 -4.83 3.34
CA THR A 66 -0.82 -4.68 2.68
C THR A 66 -1.81 -3.94 3.59
N VAL A 67 -1.86 -4.32 4.88
CA VAL A 67 -2.71 -3.64 5.86
C VAL A 67 -2.25 -2.20 6.08
N ALA A 68 -0.93 -1.96 6.17
CA ALA A 68 -0.39 -0.62 6.32
C ALA A 68 -0.74 0.28 5.13
N LEU A 69 -0.63 -0.23 3.90
CA LEU A 69 -1.00 0.50 2.70
C LEU A 69 -2.50 0.77 2.62
N ASP A 70 -3.34 -0.17 3.07
CA ASP A 70 -4.79 0.02 3.11
C ASP A 70 -5.19 1.11 4.11
N ILE A 71 -4.61 1.12 5.32
CA ILE A 71 -4.80 2.20 6.30
C ILE A 71 -4.27 3.52 5.76
N TYR A 72 -3.08 3.52 5.16
CA TYR A 72 -2.50 4.72 4.57
C TYR A 72 -3.41 5.32 3.49
N ARG A 73 -3.92 4.48 2.59
CA ARG A 73 -4.85 4.89 1.54
C ARG A 73 -6.14 5.46 2.10
N LYS A 74 -6.75 4.78 3.08
CA LYS A 74 -8.03 5.23 3.67
C LYS A 74 -7.91 6.54 4.43
N GLU A 75 -6.81 6.75 5.15
CA GLU A 75 -6.73 7.85 6.10
C GLU A 75 -5.90 9.05 5.60
N PHE A 76 -4.95 8.83 4.68
CA PHE A 76 -3.99 9.86 4.27
C PHE A 76 -4.01 10.17 2.78
N MET A 77 -4.52 9.29 1.91
CA MET A 77 -4.73 9.66 0.50
C MET A 77 -6.02 10.47 0.36
N PRO A 78 -5.98 11.60 -0.36
CA PRO A 78 -7.18 12.37 -0.62
C PRO A 78 -8.09 11.55 -1.56
N ASP A 79 -9.36 11.41 -1.18
CA ASP A 79 -10.40 10.83 -2.04
C ASP A 79 -10.77 11.85 -3.14
N GLU A 80 -9.84 12.09 -4.05
CA GLU A 80 -10.09 12.90 -5.23
C GLU A 80 -10.84 12.03 -6.25
N LEU A 81 -12.16 12.16 -6.28
CA LEU A 81 -12.94 11.80 -7.47
C LEU A 81 -12.56 12.77 -8.59
N ILE A 82 -11.45 12.51 -9.26
CA ILE A 82 -11.08 13.23 -10.49
C ILE A 82 -12.16 12.89 -11.51
N HIS A 83 -13.15 13.78 -11.63
CA HIS A 83 -14.10 13.72 -12.73
C HIS A 83 -13.32 13.99 -14.01
N LYS A 84 -13.03 12.93 -14.76
CA LYS A 84 -12.40 13.04 -16.07
C LYS A 84 -13.36 13.79 -17.00
N ILE A 85 -13.12 15.09 -17.18
CA ILE A 85 -13.85 15.92 -18.14
C ILE A 85 -13.69 15.27 -19.53
N ARG A 86 -14.77 14.73 -20.10
CA ARG A 86 -14.75 14.29 -21.50
C ARG A 86 -14.57 15.52 -22.37
N ARG A 87 -13.57 15.51 -23.25
CA ARG A 87 -13.51 16.50 -24.32
C ARG A 87 -14.77 16.35 -25.20
N PRO A 88 -15.46 17.44 -25.56
CA PRO A 88 -16.60 17.37 -26.45
C PRO A 88 -16.14 16.77 -27.78
N LYS A 89 -16.86 15.76 -28.28
CA LYS A 89 -16.57 15.15 -29.58
C LYS A 89 -16.94 16.19 -30.65
N ILE A 90 -15.94 16.77 -31.30
CA ILE A 90 -16.15 17.66 -32.44
C ILE A 90 -16.64 16.77 -33.58
N VAL A 91 -17.96 16.75 -33.81
CA VAL A 91 -18.57 16.05 -34.93
C VAL A 91 -18.70 17.06 -36.08
N PRO A 92 -18.00 16.87 -37.21
CA PRO A 92 -18.18 17.73 -38.37
C PRO A 92 -19.66 17.66 -38.83
N PRO A 93 -20.30 18.80 -39.14
CA PRO A 93 -21.65 18.77 -39.67
C PRO A 93 -21.65 17.95 -40.97
N ARG A 94 -22.50 16.92 -41.03
CA ARG A 94 -22.78 16.26 -42.31
C ARG A 94 -23.46 17.30 -43.20
N ALA A 95 -22.79 17.70 -44.28
CA ALA A 95 -23.44 18.39 -45.37
C ALA A 95 -24.48 17.41 -45.95
N PHE A 96 -25.75 17.59 -45.55
CA PHE A 96 -26.85 16.92 -46.22
C PHE A 96 -26.86 17.41 -47.67
N ARG A 97 -26.71 16.48 -48.60
CA ARG A 97 -26.82 16.71 -50.05
C ARG A 97 -28.07 15.99 -50.54
#